data_AF-A0A816RZZ8-F1
#
_entry.id   AF-A0A816RZZ8-F1
#
_cell.length_a   1.000
_cell.length_b   1.000
_cell.length_c   1.000
_cell.angle_alpha   90.00
_cell.angle_beta   90.00
_cell.angle_gamma   90.00
#
_symmetry.space_group_name_H-M   'P 1'
#
loop_
_entity.id
_entity.type
_entity.pdbx_description
1 polymer ?
#
loop_
_entity_poly.entity_id
_entity_poly.type
_entity_poly.pdbx_seq_one_letter_code
_entity_poly.pdbx_strand_id
1 'polypeptide(L)'
;MYLSTIDCFRPRRRKKCRPPCGKQCKYGFELNRRGCSKCKCNRSPCERFQAPLDAYFCGRGINRTDCPSNYTCAIEPNDAYTVCCPSSKTTTTTTTTTTTQPVVTTEKPDSCPTTSSEGGICMVYCDDDSECSNSQKCCGSCPRECIPPIG
;
A
#
# COMPACT_ATOMS: atom_id res chain seq x y z
N MET A 1 -19.57 -52.66 -11.41
CA MET A 1 -18.43 -52.57 -10.47
C MET A 1 -17.25 -52.11 -11.31
N TYR A 2 -16.68 -50.91 -11.20
CA TYR A 2 -16.26 -50.10 -10.05
C TYR A 2 -16.62 -48.61 -10.32
N LEU A 3 -17.41 -47.93 -9.47
CA LEU A 3 -16.96 -47.09 -8.33
C LEU A 3 -15.94 -46.00 -8.75
N SER A 4 -16.15 -44.70 -8.58
CA SER A 4 -17.21 -43.91 -7.98
C SER A 4 -17.02 -42.47 -8.46
N THR A 5 -18.13 -41.78 -8.76
CA THR A 5 -18.21 -40.33 -8.76
C THR A 5 -17.70 -39.81 -7.42
N ILE A 6 -16.47 -39.29 -7.37
CA ILE A 6 -16.02 -38.48 -6.24
C ILE A 6 -16.73 -37.13 -6.39
N ASP A 7 -17.90 -37.07 -5.78
CA ASP A 7 -18.53 -35.83 -5.35
C ASP A 7 -17.55 -35.04 -4.48
N CYS A 8 -16.76 -34.16 -5.09
CA CYS A 8 -16.13 -33.09 -4.34
C CYS A 8 -17.21 -32.07 -3.96
N PHE A 9 -17.83 -32.36 -2.81
CA PHE A 9 -18.39 -31.43 -1.82
C PHE A 9 -18.71 -30.06 -2.39
N ARG A 10 -20.00 -29.77 -2.64
CA ARG A 10 -20.50 -28.41 -2.91
C ARG A 10 -20.36 -27.57 -1.63
N PRO A 11 -19.45 -26.57 -1.53
CA PRO A 11 -19.58 -25.55 -0.53
C PRO A 11 -20.34 -24.38 -1.15
N ARG A 12 -21.19 -23.75 -0.34
CA ARG A 12 -22.05 -22.63 -0.70
C ARG A 12 -21.24 -21.48 -1.35
N ARG A 13 -21.74 -20.99 -2.49
CA ARG A 13 -21.37 -19.76 -3.21
C ARG A 13 -19.90 -19.30 -3.09
N ARG A 14 -18.98 -20.01 -3.74
CA ARG A 14 -17.72 -19.43 -4.23
C ARG A 14 -17.61 -19.71 -5.72
N LYS A 15 -17.34 -18.68 -6.54
CA LYS A 15 -17.20 -18.82 -7.99
C LYS A 15 -16.10 -19.87 -8.25
N LYS A 16 -16.46 -21.09 -8.65
CA LYS A 16 -15.50 -22.17 -8.92
C LYS A 16 -14.69 -21.79 -10.17
N CYS A 17 -13.48 -21.26 -9.96
CA CYS A 17 -12.53 -21.01 -11.03
C CYS A 17 -11.72 -22.30 -11.28
N ARG A 18 -11.55 -22.67 -12.56
CA ARG A 18 -10.60 -23.73 -12.93
C ARG A 18 -9.17 -23.16 -12.93
N PRO A 19 -8.15 -23.98 -12.60
CA PRO A 19 -6.77 -23.60 -12.82
C PRO A 19 -6.56 -23.22 -14.29
N PRO A 20 -5.89 -22.10 -14.59
CA PRO A 20 -5.80 -21.57 -15.94
C PRO A 20 -5.05 -22.51 -16.89
N CYS A 21 -3.85 -22.95 -16.51
CA CYS A 21 -3.00 -23.94 -17.19
C CYS A 21 -1.77 -24.24 -16.33
N GLY A 22 -1.00 -25.29 -16.64
CA GLY A 22 0.19 -25.71 -15.89
C GLY A 22 1.44 -24.84 -16.06
N LYS A 23 1.28 -23.55 -16.37
CA LYS A 23 2.40 -22.60 -16.50
C LYS A 23 2.57 -21.82 -15.20
N GLN A 24 3.79 -21.41 -14.89
CA GLN A 24 4.07 -20.49 -13.78
C GLN A 24 4.29 -19.08 -14.34
N CYS A 25 3.64 -18.08 -13.77
CA CYS A 25 3.73 -16.69 -14.19
C CYS A 25 4.37 -15.85 -13.09
N LYS A 26 5.46 -15.14 -13.40
CA LYS A 26 6.20 -14.28 -12.46
C LYS A 26 5.31 -13.24 -11.74
N TYR A 27 4.34 -12.66 -12.45
CA TYR A 27 3.43 -11.62 -11.93
C TYR A 27 1.96 -12.07 -11.88
N GLY A 28 1.74 -13.39 -11.79
CA GLY A 28 0.41 -13.98 -11.79
C GLY A 28 -0.27 -13.99 -13.17
N PHE A 29 -1.55 -14.35 -13.17
CA PHE A 29 -2.37 -14.53 -14.36
C PHE A 29 -3.35 -13.38 -14.57
N GLU A 30 -3.68 -13.09 -15.83
CA GLU A 30 -4.77 -12.18 -16.18
C GLU A 30 -6.10 -12.75 -15.70
N LEU A 31 -6.94 -11.93 -15.08
CA LEU A 31 -8.28 -12.33 -14.64
C LEU A 31 -9.31 -12.10 -15.75
N ASN A 32 -10.36 -12.93 -15.77
CA ASN A 32 -11.54 -12.73 -16.59
C ASN A 32 -12.58 -11.85 -15.89
N ARG A 33 -13.65 -11.49 -16.60
CA ARG A 33 -14.77 -10.68 -16.06
C ARG A 33 -15.44 -11.29 -14.83
N ARG A 34 -15.24 -12.59 -14.57
CA ARG A 34 -15.77 -13.31 -13.40
C ARG A 34 -14.79 -13.33 -12.23
N GLY A 35 -13.56 -12.84 -12.42
CA GLY A 35 -12.46 -12.87 -11.45
C GLY A 35 -11.64 -14.16 -11.46
N CYS A 36 -11.73 -14.99 -12.49
CA CYS A 36 -10.94 -16.21 -12.61
C CYS A 36 -9.71 -16.00 -13.49
N SER A 37 -8.58 -16.61 -13.11
CA SER A 37 -7.36 -16.64 -13.90
C SER A 37 -7.59 -17.25 -15.28
N LYS A 38 -7.12 -16.57 -16.32
CA LYS A 38 -7.00 -17.06 -17.69
C LYS A 38 -5.62 -17.68 -17.88
N CYS A 39 -5.44 -18.54 -18.88
CA CYS A 39 -4.11 -19.03 -19.28
C CYS A 39 -3.32 -17.95 -20.03
N LYS A 40 -3.07 -16.82 -19.37
CA LYS A 40 -2.27 -15.71 -19.88
C LYS A 40 -1.58 -15.03 -18.70
N CYS A 41 -0.26 -14.93 -18.75
CA CYS A 41 0.53 -14.29 -17.71
C CYS A 41 0.45 -12.76 -17.80
N ASN A 42 0.43 -12.09 -16.65
CA ASN A 42 0.68 -10.66 -16.60
C ASN A 42 2.14 -10.39 -16.97
N ARG A 43 2.37 -9.42 -17.86
CA ARG A 43 3.72 -9.03 -18.29
C ARG A 43 4.42 -8.17 -17.24
N SER A 44 3.66 -7.43 -16.44
CA SER A 44 4.15 -6.57 -15.38
C SER A 44 3.09 -6.48 -14.28
N PRO A 45 3.48 -6.36 -13.01
CA PRO A 45 2.57 -6.05 -11.93
C PRO A 45 2.28 -4.54 -11.83
N CYS A 46 2.98 -3.71 -12.61
CA CYS A 46 2.82 -2.27 -12.63
C CYS A 46 1.67 -1.83 -13.53
N GLU A 47 1.08 -0.69 -13.20
CA GLU A 47 0.03 -0.10 -14.01
C GLU A 47 0.49 0.19 -15.43
N ARG A 48 -0.45 0.06 -16.38
CA ARG A 48 -0.25 0.35 -17.82
C ARG A 48 0.90 -0.44 -18.47
N PHE A 49 1.20 -1.64 -17.95
CA PHE A 49 2.26 -2.53 -18.47
C PHE A 49 3.66 -1.92 -18.42
N GLN A 50 3.91 -0.96 -17.52
CA GLN A 50 5.24 -0.38 -17.34
C GLN A 50 6.22 -1.42 -16.79
N ALA A 51 7.51 -1.31 -17.14
CA ALA A 51 8.52 -2.24 -16.65
C ALA A 51 8.82 -1.98 -15.15
N PRO A 52 8.74 -3.00 -14.29
CA PRO A 52 9.18 -2.89 -12.90
C PRO A 52 10.71 -2.85 -12.83
N LEU A 53 11.25 -2.16 -11.82
CA LEU A 53 12.64 -2.33 -11.41
C LEU A 53 12.71 -3.50 -10.42
N ASP A 54 13.55 -4.49 -10.73
CA ASP A 54 13.77 -5.70 -9.91
C ASP A 54 15.10 -5.71 -9.16
N ALA A 55 15.94 -4.68 -9.35
CA ALA A 55 17.20 -4.50 -8.63
C ALA A 55 17.04 -4.02 -7.17
N TYR A 56 15.82 -3.66 -6.76
CA TYR A 56 15.53 -3.07 -5.45
C TYR A 56 14.63 -3.99 -4.64
N PHE A 57 15.11 -4.41 -3.48
CA PHE A 57 14.35 -5.23 -2.53
C PHE A 57 13.51 -4.32 -1.62
N CYS A 58 12.47 -3.70 -2.18
CA CYS A 58 11.65 -2.72 -1.44
C CYS A 58 10.66 -3.34 -0.44
N GLY A 59 10.51 -4.66 -0.46
CA GLY A 59 9.60 -5.44 0.39
C GLY A 59 10.08 -5.65 1.83
N ARG A 60 9.55 -6.69 2.47
CA ARG A 60 9.87 -7.03 3.87
C ARG A 60 11.13 -7.89 3.92
N GLY A 61 12.23 -7.34 4.42
CA GLY A 61 13.49 -8.09 4.57
C GLY A 61 14.57 -7.27 5.29
N ILE A 62 15.56 -7.95 5.85
CA ILE A 62 16.67 -7.34 6.60
C ILE A 62 17.56 -6.47 5.69
N ASN A 63 17.61 -6.77 4.38
CA ASN A 63 18.33 -6.00 3.35
C ASN A 63 17.38 -5.16 2.49
N ARG A 64 16.35 -4.56 3.10
CA ARG A 64 15.38 -3.74 2.40
C ARG A 64 16.08 -2.52 1.78
N THR A 65 15.85 -2.31 0.49
CA THR A 65 16.32 -1.12 -0.25
C THR A 65 15.13 -0.37 -0.78
N ASP A 66 15.02 0.92 -0.42
CA ASP A 66 13.93 1.78 -0.88
C ASP A 66 13.93 1.95 -2.40
N CYS A 67 12.73 2.08 -2.96
CA CYS A 67 12.57 2.46 -4.36
C CYS A 67 13.07 3.90 -4.59
N PRO A 68 13.61 4.22 -5.78
CA PRO A 68 13.96 5.59 -6.14
C PRO A 68 12.71 6.51 -6.17
N SER A 69 12.91 7.83 -6.08
CA SER A 69 11.84 8.83 -5.81
C SER A 69 10.64 8.84 -6.77
N ASN A 70 10.75 8.27 -7.97
CA ASN A 70 9.66 8.18 -8.96
C ASN A 70 9.03 6.78 -9.03
N TYR A 71 9.32 5.94 -8.05
CA TYR A 71 8.85 4.57 -7.98
C TYR A 71 8.20 4.28 -6.63
N THR A 72 7.18 3.44 -6.65
CA THR A 72 6.46 2.94 -5.49
C THR A 72 6.67 1.45 -5.37
N CYS A 73 6.85 0.96 -4.14
CA CYS A 73 6.98 -0.47 -3.90
C CYS A 73 5.63 -1.16 -4.06
N ALA A 74 5.52 -2.05 -5.05
CA ALA A 74 4.38 -2.93 -5.23
C ALA A 74 4.67 -4.27 -4.55
N ILE A 75 3.93 -4.58 -3.49
CA ILE A 75 4.03 -5.82 -2.71
C ILE A 75 2.73 -6.60 -2.90
N GLU A 76 2.82 -7.83 -3.43
CA GLU A 76 1.66 -8.72 -3.55
C GLU A 76 1.38 -9.47 -2.25
N PRO A 77 0.13 -9.86 -1.97
CA PRO A 77 -0.21 -10.81 -0.92
C PRO A 77 0.70 -12.06 -0.90
N ASN A 78 1.24 -12.41 0.26
CA ASN A 78 2.21 -13.50 0.45
C ASN A 78 3.59 -13.27 -0.22
N ASP A 79 3.94 -12.02 -0.52
CA ASP A 79 5.27 -11.64 -1.03
C ASP A 79 5.66 -12.39 -2.33
N ALA A 80 4.67 -12.83 -3.12
CA ALA A 80 4.90 -13.57 -4.37
C ALA A 80 5.78 -12.76 -5.35
N TYR A 81 5.72 -11.44 -5.26
CA TYR A 81 6.72 -10.53 -5.81
C TYR A 81 6.80 -9.24 -4.98
N THR A 82 7.96 -8.62 -5.02
CA THR A 82 8.21 -7.26 -4.54
C THR A 82 9.00 -6.54 -5.61
N VAL A 83 8.44 -5.48 -6.18
CA VAL A 83 9.10 -4.73 -7.25
C VAL A 83 8.80 -3.25 -7.12
N CYS A 84 9.72 -2.42 -7.61
CA CYS A 84 9.47 -1.00 -7.71
C CYS A 84 8.75 -0.70 -9.02
N CYS A 85 7.52 -0.21 -8.93
CA CYS A 85 6.74 0.24 -10.07
C CYS A 85 6.84 1.76 -10.22
N PRO A 86 6.88 2.30 -11.45
CA PRO A 86 6.85 3.74 -11.62
C PRO A 86 5.59 4.29 -10.96
N SER A 87 5.75 5.31 -10.12
CA SER A 87 4.61 6.02 -9.58
C SER A 87 3.92 6.67 -10.76
N SER A 88 2.75 6.18 -11.14
CA SER A 88 1.79 6.93 -11.94
C SER A 88 1.38 8.14 -11.10
N LYS A 89 2.26 9.16 -11.04
CA LYS A 89 1.81 10.53 -11.02
C LYS A 89 1.04 10.67 -12.33
N THR A 90 -0.21 10.24 -12.30
CA THR A 90 -1.24 10.82 -13.14
C THR A 90 -0.96 12.31 -13.03
N THR A 91 -0.72 12.92 -14.18
CA THR A 91 -1.08 14.29 -14.47
C THR A 91 -2.57 14.46 -14.10
N THR A 92 -2.90 14.36 -12.82
CA THR A 92 -3.90 15.20 -12.23
C THR A 92 -3.15 16.51 -12.19
N THR A 93 -3.43 17.33 -13.20
CA THR A 93 -3.63 18.74 -13.02
C THR A 93 -4.30 18.96 -11.66
N THR A 94 -3.53 18.95 -10.56
CA THR A 94 -3.79 19.92 -9.51
C THR A 94 -3.34 21.20 -10.17
N THR A 95 -4.32 21.86 -10.76
CA THR A 95 -4.24 23.23 -11.22
C THR A 95 -3.31 23.96 -10.26
N THR A 96 -2.10 24.24 -10.73
CA THR A 96 -1.34 25.38 -10.26
C THR A 96 -2.17 26.57 -10.72
N THR A 97 -3.31 26.80 -10.04
CA THR A 97 -4.02 28.05 -10.14
C THR A 97 -3.06 29.02 -9.47
N THR A 98 -2.23 29.62 -10.31
CA THR A 98 -1.57 30.87 -10.00
C THR A 98 -2.70 31.89 -9.87
N THR A 99 -3.40 31.84 -8.74
CA THR A 99 -4.17 32.97 -8.25
C THR A 99 -3.25 33.63 -7.25
N THR A 100 -2.58 34.69 -7.72
CA THR A 100 -2.01 35.70 -6.86
C THR A 100 -3.09 36.17 -5.89
N GLN A 101 -3.08 35.65 -4.67
CA GLN A 101 -3.61 36.36 -3.50
C GLN A 101 -2.68 36.05 -2.31
N PRO A 102 -2.09 37.09 -1.70
CA PRO A 102 -1.38 36.99 -0.44
C PRO A 102 -2.41 36.82 0.69
N VAL A 103 -1.95 36.57 1.92
CA VAL A 103 -2.67 36.46 3.22
C VAL A 103 -2.77 35.01 3.69
N VAL A 104 -2.33 34.60 4.87
CA VAL A 104 -1.65 35.24 6.01
C VAL A 104 -0.99 34.09 6.78
N THR A 105 0.17 34.38 7.33
CA THR A 105 0.92 33.59 8.30
C THR A 105 0.04 32.87 9.32
N THR A 106 0.28 31.58 9.51
CA THR A 106 0.34 31.00 10.85
C THR A 106 1.28 29.80 10.77
N GLU A 107 2.58 30.07 10.87
CA GLU A 107 3.40 29.18 11.69
C GLU A 107 2.66 29.11 13.02
N LYS A 108 1.87 28.07 13.27
CA LYS A 108 1.26 27.91 14.59
C LYS A 108 2.40 27.49 15.51
N PRO A 109 2.84 28.33 16.45
CA PRO A 109 4.04 28.11 17.22
C PRO A 109 3.74 27.17 18.39
N ASP A 110 3.20 25.99 18.13
CA ASP A 110 2.79 25.10 19.22
C ASP A 110 3.49 23.76 19.06
N SER A 111 4.65 23.66 19.69
CA SER A 111 5.42 22.44 19.78
C SER A 111 4.66 21.40 20.61
N CYS A 112 4.88 20.12 20.31
CA CYS A 112 4.39 19.05 21.17
C CYS A 112 4.99 19.22 22.59
N PRO A 113 4.23 18.99 23.68
CA PRO A 113 4.81 18.85 25.01
C PRO A 113 5.97 17.86 24.95
N THR A 114 7.09 18.23 25.54
CA THR A 114 8.19 17.28 25.79
C THR A 114 7.72 16.26 26.82
N THR A 115 7.22 15.12 26.36
CA THR A 115 7.00 13.95 27.21
C THR A 115 8.24 13.07 27.13
N SER A 116 8.91 12.89 28.26
CA SER A 116 9.99 11.90 28.40
C SER A 116 9.38 10.51 28.38
N SER A 117 9.72 9.70 27.38
CA SER A 117 9.26 8.32 27.27
C SER A 117 9.97 7.45 28.31
N GLU A 118 9.27 7.00 29.35
CA GLU A 118 9.71 5.84 30.14
C GLU A 118 9.42 4.58 29.30
N GLY A 119 10.46 3.78 29.05
CA GLY A 119 10.42 2.67 28.10
C GLY A 119 9.32 1.64 28.39
N GLY A 120 8.59 1.25 27.35
CA GLY A 120 7.51 0.27 27.37
C GLY A 120 7.08 -0.17 25.96
N ILE A 121 6.02 -0.99 25.86
CA ILE A 121 5.46 -1.41 24.56
C ILE A 121 4.92 -0.18 23.83
N CYS A 122 5.29 -0.06 22.55
CA CYS A 122 4.89 1.08 21.74
C CYS A 122 3.43 1.01 21.30
N MET A 123 2.62 1.98 21.74
CA MET A 123 1.24 2.16 21.26
C MET A 123 1.19 3.40 20.36
N VAL A 124 0.78 3.23 19.10
CA VAL A 124 0.67 4.32 18.12
C VAL A 124 -0.81 4.51 17.78
N TYR A 125 -1.35 5.67 18.11
CA TYR A 125 -2.76 6.02 17.88
C TYR A 125 -2.96 7.01 16.71
N CYS A 126 -1.88 7.64 16.24
CA CYS A 126 -1.85 8.53 15.08
C CYS A 126 -0.47 8.49 14.41
N ASP A 127 -0.43 8.72 13.10
CA ASP A 127 0.82 8.84 12.34
C ASP A 127 1.22 10.30 12.08
N ASP A 128 0.24 11.16 11.77
CA ASP A 128 0.41 12.58 11.43
C ASP A 128 -0.76 13.43 11.94
N ASP A 129 -0.57 14.75 12.02
CA ASP A 129 -1.57 15.71 12.54
C ASP A 129 -2.93 15.64 11.83
N SER A 130 -2.98 15.19 10.57
CA SER A 130 -4.22 15.07 9.80
C SER A 130 -5.17 13.99 10.31
N GLU A 131 -4.67 13.02 11.08
CA GLU A 131 -5.49 11.97 11.68
C GLU A 131 -6.14 12.43 12.99
N CYS A 132 -5.68 13.56 13.53
CA CYS A 132 -6.23 14.14 14.73
C CYS A 132 -7.42 15.04 14.41
N SER A 133 -8.51 14.85 15.14
CA SER A 133 -9.68 15.71 15.00
C SER A 133 -9.41 17.07 15.65
N ASN A 134 -9.99 18.14 15.07
CA ASN A 134 -9.81 19.53 15.50
C ASN A 134 -8.38 20.04 15.25
N SER A 135 -7.94 21.04 16.02
CA SER A 135 -6.58 21.60 15.95
C SER A 135 -5.56 20.82 16.79
N GLN A 136 -5.80 19.52 17.02
CA GLN A 136 -4.88 18.65 17.75
C GLN A 136 -3.71 18.23 16.87
N LYS A 137 -2.59 17.85 17.50
CA LYS A 137 -1.37 17.40 16.83
C LYS A 137 -1.03 15.98 17.27
N CYS A 138 -0.47 15.20 16.36
CA CYS A 138 0.01 13.86 16.65
C CYS A 138 1.39 13.95 17.28
N CYS A 139 1.47 13.74 18.58
CA CYS A 139 2.65 13.99 19.38
C CYS A 139 3.14 12.74 20.11
N GLY A 140 4.43 12.74 20.42
CA GLY A 140 5.13 11.59 21.00
C GLY A 140 5.95 10.84 19.94
N SER A 141 7.11 10.34 20.36
CA SER A 141 7.88 9.39 19.54
C SER A 141 7.33 7.97 19.70
N CYS A 142 6.89 7.63 20.92
CA CYS A 142 6.27 6.37 21.31
C CYS A 142 5.91 6.42 22.82
N PRO A 143 4.64 6.26 23.24
CA PRO A 143 3.43 6.17 22.41
C PRO A 143 3.16 7.46 21.61
N ARG A 144 2.36 7.37 20.54
CA ARG A 144 1.93 8.55 19.74
C ARG A 144 0.44 8.80 19.93
N GLU A 145 0.09 10.01 20.32
CA GLU A 145 -1.29 10.39 20.65
C GLU A 145 -1.66 11.77 20.10
N CYS A 146 -2.93 11.92 19.72
CA CYS A 146 -3.51 13.20 19.33
C CYS A 146 -3.77 14.05 20.58
N ILE A 147 -2.95 15.07 20.76
CA ILE A 147 -3.04 15.97 21.92
C ILE A 147 -3.25 17.41 21.46
N PRO A 148 -3.94 18.24 22.27
CA PRO A 148 -4.02 19.66 22.01
C PRO A 148 -2.60 20.28 22.01
N PRO A 149 -2.31 21.19 21.07
CA PRO A 149 -1.09 21.99 21.10
C PRO A 149 -1.00 22.80 22.39
N ILE A 150 0.21 22.97 22.93
CA ILE A 150 0.48 23.90 24.02
C ILE A 150 1.02 25.18 23.40
N GLY A 151 0.40 26.32 23.73
CA GLY A 151 0.86 27.65 23.33
C GLY A 151 1.82 28.27 24.33
#